data_AF-A0A1Y1KCN6-F1
#
_entry.id   AF-A0A1Y1KCN6-F1
#
_cell.length_a   1.000
_cell.length_b   1.000
_cell.length_c   1.000
_cell.angle_alpha   90.00
_cell.angle_beta   90.00
_cell.angle_gamma   90.00
#
_symmetry.space_group_name_H-M   'P 1'
#
loop_
_entity.id
_entity.type
_entity.pdbx_description
1 polymer ?
#
loop_
_entity_poly.entity_id
_entity_poly.type
_entity_poly.pdbx_seq_one_letter_code
_entity_poly.pdbx_strand_id
1 'polypeptide(L)'
;MYDLVAGSKTVKSSYLLSKKSALELFPMLRGDKLVGAIVYYDGQQDDARMNLAIALTATRHGATVANHVTVTGLSKSANETGKQVLSRVHVRDELTGKQWSIPTKCVINATGPFTDSIRKMDDPTVKEICSPSSGVHIVLPGYYSPEQMGLLDPSTSDGRVIFFLPWQRQTIAGTTDLPCKVTHNPKPTEDEITFILSEVKNYLNPDVEVRRGDVMSAWSGIRPLVSDPNKGDTQSLARNHIVHVSESNLVTIAGGKWTTYRSMAEETIDAAVKGFGILLPSKLSEVYFSL
;
A
#
# COMPACT_ATOMS: atom_id res chain seq x y z
N MET A 1 -9.12 14.31 18.71
CA MET A 1 -8.40 14.85 17.53
C MET A 1 -8.77 14.07 16.26
N TYR A 2 -8.71 12.73 16.25
CA TYR A 2 -9.08 11.92 15.08
C TYR A 2 -10.50 12.23 14.55
N ASP A 3 -11.52 12.17 15.41
CA ASP A 3 -12.91 12.52 15.06
C ASP A 3 -13.07 13.97 14.55
N LEU A 4 -12.30 14.90 15.10
CA LEU A 4 -12.33 16.30 14.70
C LEU A 4 -11.82 16.47 13.26
N VAL A 5 -10.73 15.77 12.90
CA VAL A 5 -10.16 15.79 11.55
C VAL A 5 -11.05 15.06 10.56
N ALA A 6 -11.71 13.98 10.97
CA ALA A 6 -12.68 13.26 10.14
C ALA A 6 -13.93 14.11 9.84
N GLY A 7 -14.31 15.02 10.74
CA GLY A 7 -15.39 15.99 10.52
C GLY A 7 -16.71 15.31 10.17
N SER A 8 -17.36 15.77 9.10
CA SER A 8 -18.63 15.19 8.63
C SER A 8 -18.52 13.77 8.04
N LYS A 9 -17.30 13.26 7.83
CA LYS A 9 -17.04 11.89 7.37
C LYS A 9 -16.82 10.90 8.52
N THR A 10 -16.97 11.35 9.76
CA THR A 10 -16.89 10.47 10.93
C THR A 10 -17.98 9.41 10.87
N VAL A 11 -17.59 8.13 10.88
CA VAL A 11 -18.55 7.01 10.85
C VAL A 11 -19.34 6.96 12.15
N LYS A 12 -18.62 6.99 13.29
CA LYS A 12 -19.16 7.03 14.65
C LYS A 12 -18.15 7.72 15.57
N SER A 13 -18.64 8.37 16.62
CA SER A 13 -17.79 9.04 17.61
C SER A 13 -17.01 8.04 18.44
N SER A 14 -15.77 8.40 18.75
CA SER A 14 -14.92 7.70 19.71
C SER A 14 -15.50 7.77 21.12
N TYR A 15 -15.22 6.75 21.93
CA TYR A 15 -15.71 6.65 23.30
C TYR A 15 -14.70 5.95 24.22
N LEU A 16 -14.86 6.16 25.52
CA LEU A 16 -14.03 5.56 26.55
C LEU A 16 -14.67 4.26 27.06
N LEU A 17 -13.83 3.27 27.30
CA LEU A 17 -14.16 2.05 28.01
C LEU A 17 -13.50 2.05 29.39
N SER A 18 -14.28 1.67 30.39
CA SER A 18 -13.73 1.34 31.71
C SER A 18 -12.82 0.11 31.60
N LYS A 19 -11.88 -0.07 32.56
CA LYS A 19 -11.07 -1.28 32.68
C LYS A 19 -11.92 -2.56 32.63
N LYS A 20 -13.04 -2.58 33.36
CA LYS A 20 -13.95 -3.73 33.42
C LYS A 20 -14.52 -4.06 32.04
N SER A 21 -15.07 -3.05 31.36
CA SER A 21 -15.67 -3.22 30.03
C SER A 21 -14.63 -3.61 28.97
N ALA A 22 -13.40 -3.08 29.07
CA ALA A 22 -12.31 -3.46 28.18
C ALA A 22 -11.92 -4.94 28.35
N LEU A 23 -11.85 -5.44 29.59
CA LEU A 23 -11.57 -6.85 29.88
C LEU A 23 -12.74 -7.78 29.55
N GLU A 24 -13.99 -7.30 29.62
CA GLU A 24 -15.16 -8.07 29.13
C GLU A 24 -15.10 -8.26 27.62
N LEU A 25 -14.68 -7.24 26.87
CA LEU A 25 -14.55 -7.30 25.41
C LEU A 25 -13.29 -8.08 24.98
N PHE A 26 -12.15 -7.86 25.64
CA PHE A 26 -10.89 -8.56 25.38
C PHE A 26 -10.38 -9.25 26.66
N PRO A 27 -10.87 -10.46 26.98
CA PRO A 27 -10.52 -11.15 28.23
C PRO A 27 -9.05 -11.50 28.39
N MET A 28 -8.33 -11.62 27.28
CA MET A 28 -6.90 -11.94 27.31
C MET A 28 -5.99 -10.74 27.53
N LEU A 29 -6.52 -9.51 27.55
CA LEU A 29 -5.70 -8.33 27.82
C LEU A 29 -5.07 -8.40 29.21
N ARG A 30 -3.84 -7.90 29.29
CA ARG A 30 -3.11 -7.74 30.53
C ARG A 30 -3.80 -6.73 31.46
N GLY A 31 -4.41 -7.24 32.53
CA GLY A 31 -5.24 -6.43 33.43
C GLY A 31 -4.51 -5.66 34.53
N ASP A 32 -3.28 -6.00 34.90
CA ASP A 32 -2.54 -5.38 36.02
C ASP A 32 -2.23 -3.88 35.75
N LYS A 33 -1.84 -3.54 34.52
CA LYS A 33 -1.49 -2.18 34.09
C LYS A 33 -2.64 -1.44 33.38
N LEU A 34 -3.73 -2.13 33.05
CA LEU A 34 -4.85 -1.53 32.33
C LEU A 34 -5.67 -0.62 33.25
N VAL A 35 -5.86 0.64 32.82
CA VAL A 35 -6.71 1.64 33.50
C VAL A 35 -8.04 1.89 32.78
N GLY A 36 -8.10 1.57 31.49
CA GLY A 36 -9.25 1.77 30.60
C GLY A 36 -8.81 1.66 29.14
N ALA A 37 -9.71 1.90 28.20
CA ALA A 37 -9.40 1.92 26.77
C ALA A 37 -10.12 3.05 26.05
N ILE A 38 -9.59 3.45 24.89
CA ILE A 38 -10.23 4.37 23.95
C ILE A 38 -10.63 3.56 22.73
N VAL A 39 -11.89 3.65 22.33
CA VAL A 39 -12.38 3.05 21.09
C VAL A 39 -12.61 4.15 20.07
N TYR A 40 -12.07 3.95 18.87
CA TYR A 40 -12.34 4.78 17.70
C TYR A 40 -12.66 3.87 16.51
N TYR A 41 -13.18 4.45 15.43
CA TYR A 41 -13.61 3.71 14.25
C TYR A 41 -12.66 3.97 13.08
N ASP A 42 -12.31 2.90 12.38
CA ASP A 42 -11.47 2.93 11.19
C ASP A 42 -12.04 2.00 10.11
N GLY A 43 -11.53 2.10 8.89
CA GLY A 43 -11.93 1.28 7.75
C GLY A 43 -11.12 0.00 7.64
N GLN A 44 -11.80 -1.13 7.39
CA GLN A 44 -11.17 -2.38 6.99
C GLN A 44 -11.56 -2.68 5.53
N GLN A 45 -10.63 -3.23 4.76
CA GLN A 45 -10.83 -3.54 3.35
C GLN A 45 -10.11 -4.83 2.97
N ASP A 46 -10.65 -5.53 1.99
CA ASP A 46 -9.94 -6.57 1.25
C ASP A 46 -9.19 -5.88 0.10
N ASP A 47 -7.88 -5.70 0.26
CA ASP A 47 -7.03 -4.96 -0.68
C ASP A 47 -6.95 -5.66 -2.05
N ALA A 48 -6.78 -6.98 -2.06
CA ALA A 48 -6.73 -7.78 -3.28
C ALA A 48 -8.06 -7.72 -4.05
N ARG A 49 -9.20 -7.85 -3.36
CA ARG A 49 -10.52 -7.75 -4.02
C ARG A 49 -10.81 -6.34 -4.49
N MET A 50 -10.41 -5.30 -3.75
CA MET A 50 -10.53 -3.92 -4.20
C MET A 50 -9.71 -3.69 -5.48
N ASN A 51 -8.46 -4.18 -5.53
CA ASN A 51 -7.62 -4.08 -6.72
C ASN A 51 -8.29 -4.73 -7.95
N LEU A 52 -8.85 -5.93 -7.77
CA LEU A 52 -9.58 -6.63 -8.83
C LEU A 52 -10.83 -5.83 -9.25
N ALA A 53 -11.59 -5.29 -8.31
CA ALA A 53 -12.78 -4.49 -8.61
C ALA A 53 -12.44 -3.24 -9.45
N ILE A 54 -11.32 -2.58 -9.16
CA ILE A 54 -10.81 -1.44 -9.96
C ILE A 54 -10.51 -1.88 -11.39
N ALA A 55 -9.75 -2.98 -11.58
CA ALA A 55 -9.40 -3.50 -12.90
C ALA A 55 -10.62 -3.91 -13.73
N LEU A 56 -11.58 -4.60 -13.11
CA LEU A 56 -12.84 -4.98 -13.76
C LEU A 56 -13.68 -3.76 -14.13
N THR A 57 -13.72 -2.74 -13.28
CA THR A 57 -14.43 -1.48 -13.56
C THR A 57 -13.80 -0.77 -14.75
N ALA A 58 -12.47 -0.66 -14.81
CA ALA A 58 -11.78 -0.10 -15.96
C ALA A 58 -12.13 -0.84 -17.26
N THR A 59 -12.18 -2.17 -17.21
CA THR A 59 -12.58 -3.01 -18.37
C THR A 59 -14.02 -2.74 -18.80
N ARG A 60 -14.95 -2.56 -17.85
CA ARG A 60 -16.34 -2.16 -18.15
C ARG A 60 -16.45 -0.80 -18.83
N HIS A 61 -15.48 0.08 -18.61
CA HIS A 61 -15.36 1.38 -19.28
C HIS A 61 -14.51 1.33 -20.57
N GLY A 62 -14.18 0.14 -21.08
CA GLY A 62 -13.50 -0.05 -22.36
C GLY A 62 -11.97 -0.09 -22.29
N ALA A 63 -11.38 -0.08 -21.08
CA ALA A 63 -9.94 -0.31 -20.95
C ALA A 63 -9.57 -1.76 -21.31
N THR A 64 -8.41 -1.95 -21.94
CA THR A 64 -7.79 -3.28 -22.07
C THR A 64 -6.89 -3.52 -20.87
N VAL A 65 -7.16 -4.58 -20.10
CA VAL A 65 -6.37 -4.97 -18.93
C VAL A 65 -5.77 -6.35 -19.18
N ALA A 66 -4.46 -6.49 -18.94
CA ALA A 66 -3.74 -7.76 -19.08
C ALA A 66 -2.83 -7.99 -17.86
N ASN A 67 -2.94 -9.16 -17.25
CA ASN A 67 -1.97 -9.68 -16.27
C ASN A 67 -0.97 -10.62 -16.96
N HIS A 68 0.11 -11.00 -16.25
CA HIS A 68 1.19 -11.82 -16.80
C HIS A 68 1.86 -11.24 -18.06
N VAL A 69 1.85 -9.90 -18.20
CA VAL A 69 2.54 -9.18 -19.28
C VAL A 69 3.56 -8.24 -18.64
N THR A 70 4.84 -8.49 -18.88
CA THR A 70 5.95 -7.72 -18.32
C THR A 70 6.41 -6.66 -19.32
N VAL A 71 6.62 -5.43 -18.86
CA VAL A 71 7.32 -4.41 -19.64
C VAL A 71 8.81 -4.75 -19.67
N THR A 72 9.36 -4.89 -20.88
CA THR A 72 10.76 -5.26 -21.12
C THR A 72 11.61 -4.11 -21.66
N GLY A 73 11.00 -3.02 -22.10
CA GLY A 73 11.71 -1.84 -22.56
C GLY A 73 10.80 -0.72 -23.05
N LEU A 74 11.41 0.44 -23.29
CA LEU A 74 10.75 1.65 -23.74
C LEU A 74 11.47 2.19 -24.98
N SER A 75 10.71 2.64 -25.98
CA SER A 75 11.26 3.28 -27.19
C SER A 75 10.80 4.73 -27.29
N LYS A 76 11.71 5.59 -27.75
CA LYS A 76 11.45 7.01 -28.00
C LYS A 76 11.44 7.31 -29.49
N SER A 77 10.67 8.31 -29.89
CA SER A 77 10.75 8.92 -31.22
C SER A 77 10.58 10.43 -31.12
N ALA A 78 11.06 11.14 -32.14
CA ALA A 78 10.83 12.57 -32.25
C ALA A 78 9.33 12.87 -32.37
N ASN A 79 8.83 13.81 -31.57
CA ASN A 79 7.52 14.41 -31.77
C ASN A 79 7.57 15.51 -32.86
N GLU A 80 6.45 16.20 -33.07
CA GLU A 80 6.32 17.31 -34.03
C GLU A 80 7.33 18.45 -33.80
N THR A 81 7.82 18.62 -32.57
CA THR A 81 8.83 19.64 -32.21
C THR A 81 10.27 19.10 -32.23
N GLY A 82 10.50 17.87 -32.70
CA GLY A 82 11.82 17.23 -32.73
C GLY A 82 12.30 16.66 -31.38
N LYS A 83 11.50 16.77 -30.31
CA LYS A 83 11.83 16.26 -28.97
C LYS A 83 11.64 14.76 -28.91
N GLN A 84 12.61 14.03 -28.36
CA GLN A 84 12.50 12.58 -28.16
C GLN A 84 11.54 12.28 -27.01
N VAL A 85 10.40 11.66 -27.32
CA VAL A 85 9.36 11.29 -26.36
C VAL A 85 9.02 9.81 -26.48
N LEU A 86 8.51 9.21 -25.40
CA LEU A 86 8.07 7.82 -25.41
C LEU A 86 6.99 7.60 -26.46
N SER A 87 7.18 6.57 -27.30
CA SER A 87 6.26 6.24 -28.39
C SER A 87 5.86 4.78 -28.45
N ARG A 88 6.63 3.87 -27.83
CA ARG A 88 6.26 2.46 -27.71
C ARG A 88 6.72 1.86 -26.38
N VAL A 89 5.95 0.89 -25.90
CA VAL A 89 6.30 0.00 -24.79
C VAL A 89 6.53 -1.40 -25.34
N HIS A 90 7.67 -2.00 -25.02
CA HIS A 90 7.97 -3.40 -25.33
C HIS A 90 7.50 -4.28 -24.19
N VAL A 91 6.81 -5.36 -24.52
CA VAL A 91 6.24 -6.26 -23.53
C VAL A 91 6.49 -7.72 -23.89
N ARG A 92 6.44 -8.57 -22.87
CA ARG A 92 6.52 -10.03 -22.97
C ARG A 92 5.35 -10.66 -22.22
N ASP A 93 4.67 -11.60 -22.87
CA ASP A 93 3.73 -12.51 -22.21
C ASP A 93 4.54 -13.57 -21.45
N GLU A 94 4.39 -13.62 -20.13
CA GLU A 94 5.11 -14.55 -19.25
C GLU A 94 4.60 -15.99 -19.36
N LEU A 95 3.43 -16.23 -19.93
CA LEU A 95 2.87 -17.57 -20.12
C LEU A 95 3.38 -18.22 -21.41
N THR A 96 3.56 -17.44 -22.48
CA THR A 96 3.96 -17.97 -23.80
C THR A 96 5.39 -17.58 -24.21
N GLY A 97 5.99 -16.59 -23.56
CA GLY A 97 7.28 -16.01 -23.92
C GLY A 97 7.23 -15.07 -25.15
N LYS A 98 6.06 -14.90 -25.78
CA LYS A 98 5.90 -14.04 -26.96
C LYS A 98 6.15 -12.58 -26.59
N GLN A 99 6.83 -11.85 -27.49
CA GLN A 99 7.13 -10.43 -27.31
C GLN A 99 6.47 -9.60 -28.41
N TRP A 100 6.02 -8.39 -28.06
CA TRP A 100 5.48 -7.42 -29.00
C TRP A 100 5.64 -6.00 -28.47
N SER A 101 5.30 -5.01 -29.32
CA SER A 101 5.47 -3.59 -29.01
C SER A 101 4.16 -2.84 -29.16
N ILE A 102 3.73 -2.16 -28.09
CA ILE A 102 2.48 -1.40 -28.04
C ILE A 102 2.80 0.07 -28.37
N PRO A 103 2.26 0.64 -29.46
CA PRO A 103 2.36 2.07 -29.71
C PRO A 103 1.56 2.85 -28.67
N THR A 104 2.12 3.92 -28.14
CA THR A 104 1.53 4.70 -27.05
C THR A 104 1.71 6.19 -27.26
N LYS A 105 0.76 6.96 -26.72
CA LYS A 105 0.85 8.43 -26.64
C LYS A 105 1.34 8.89 -25.27
N CYS A 106 1.11 8.10 -24.22
CA CYS A 106 1.42 8.42 -22.84
C CYS A 106 1.68 7.13 -22.07
N VAL A 107 2.71 7.13 -21.22
CA VAL A 107 3.06 6.01 -20.35
C VAL A 107 2.98 6.48 -18.91
N ILE A 108 2.17 5.78 -18.10
CA ILE A 108 2.11 5.97 -16.66
C ILE A 108 2.81 4.78 -15.99
N ASN A 109 3.90 5.05 -15.29
CA ASN A 109 4.59 4.14 -14.42
C ASN A 109 3.97 4.17 -13.02
N ALA A 110 3.25 3.09 -12.68
CA ALA A 110 2.62 2.88 -11.38
C ALA A 110 3.05 1.55 -10.75
N THR A 111 4.32 1.16 -10.90
CA THR A 111 4.83 -0.18 -10.54
C THR A 111 5.27 -0.32 -9.08
N GLY A 112 4.77 0.56 -8.18
CA GLY A 112 5.02 0.46 -6.74
C GLY A 112 6.51 0.38 -6.39
N PRO A 113 6.97 -0.65 -5.65
CA PRO A 113 8.40 -0.81 -5.31
C PRO A 113 9.34 -0.94 -6.53
N PHE A 114 8.81 -1.32 -7.69
CA PHE A 114 9.57 -1.48 -8.93
C PHE A 114 9.65 -0.18 -9.75
N THR A 115 9.14 0.94 -9.23
CA THR A 115 9.12 2.23 -9.95
C THR A 115 10.45 2.57 -10.62
N ASP A 116 11.57 2.38 -9.92
CA ASP A 116 12.89 2.72 -10.44
C ASP A 116 13.36 1.83 -11.58
N SER A 117 12.87 0.59 -11.70
CA SER A 117 13.23 -0.26 -12.85
C SER A 117 12.67 0.31 -14.15
N ILE A 118 11.44 0.83 -14.13
CA ILE A 118 10.83 1.47 -15.31
C ILE A 118 11.46 2.85 -15.57
N ARG A 119 11.75 3.63 -14.52
CA ARG A 119 12.43 4.93 -14.70
C ARG A 119 13.81 4.77 -15.34
N LYS A 120 14.57 3.74 -14.95
CA LYS A 120 15.88 3.42 -15.55
C LYS A 120 15.79 2.89 -16.98
N MET A 121 14.66 2.31 -17.39
CA MET A 121 14.41 1.99 -18.80
C MET A 121 14.21 3.26 -19.64
N ASP A 122 13.68 4.33 -19.05
CA ASP A 122 13.50 5.63 -19.71
C ASP A 122 14.81 6.46 -19.74
N ASP A 123 15.53 6.51 -18.62
CA ASP A 123 16.82 7.18 -18.49
C ASP A 123 17.73 6.40 -17.52
N PRO A 124 18.79 5.71 -18.01
CA PRO A 124 19.70 4.95 -17.18
C PRO A 124 20.44 5.78 -16.12
N THR A 125 20.54 7.10 -16.29
CA THR A 125 21.26 8.01 -15.40
C THR A 125 20.38 8.58 -14.29
N VAL A 126 19.08 8.31 -14.33
CA VAL A 126 18.13 8.82 -13.34
C VAL A 126 18.44 8.30 -11.94
N LYS A 127 18.43 9.18 -10.95
CA LYS A 127 18.58 8.80 -9.54
C LYS A 127 17.36 8.02 -9.07
N GLU A 128 17.60 6.93 -8.35
CA GLU A 128 16.53 6.17 -7.68
C GLU A 128 15.81 7.03 -6.64
N ILE A 129 14.52 6.80 -6.51
CA ILE A 129 13.66 7.52 -5.56
C ILE A 129 12.99 6.58 -4.56
N CYS A 130 12.92 5.28 -4.86
CA CYS A 130 12.30 4.30 -3.99
C CYS A 130 13.31 3.80 -2.93
N SER A 131 12.92 3.92 -1.67
CA SER A 131 13.59 3.33 -0.50
C SER A 131 12.69 2.21 0.06
N PRO A 132 12.78 0.99 -0.48
CA PRO A 132 11.86 -0.10 -0.16
C PRO A 132 12.02 -0.60 1.29
N SER A 133 10.89 -0.82 1.96
CA SER A 133 10.84 -1.42 3.29
C SER A 133 9.91 -2.63 3.33
N SER A 134 10.36 -3.74 3.92
CA SER A 134 9.59 -4.95 4.11
C SER A 134 8.69 -4.84 5.33
N GLY A 135 7.48 -5.38 5.23
CA GLY A 135 6.57 -5.53 6.35
C GLY A 135 5.89 -6.89 6.37
N VAL A 136 6.00 -7.56 7.51
CA VAL A 136 5.44 -8.89 7.76
C VAL A 136 4.21 -8.80 8.62
N HIS A 137 3.23 -9.64 8.31
CA HIS A 137 2.09 -9.94 9.16
C HIS A 137 1.96 -11.44 9.37
N ILE A 138 1.36 -11.82 10.49
CA ILE A 138 1.01 -13.20 10.82
C ILE A 138 -0.50 -13.33 11.01
N VAL A 139 -1.02 -14.52 10.75
CA VAL A 139 -2.39 -14.93 11.08
C VAL A 139 -2.34 -15.82 12.31
N LEU A 140 -3.12 -15.45 13.32
CA LEU A 140 -3.32 -16.17 14.56
C LEU A 140 -4.78 -16.64 14.68
N PRO A 141 -5.08 -17.63 15.54
CA PRO A 141 -6.43 -18.05 15.85
C PRO A 141 -7.35 -16.88 16.25
N GLY A 142 -8.59 -16.94 15.81
CA GLY A 142 -9.56 -15.87 16.08
C GLY A 142 -9.84 -15.58 17.55
N TYR A 143 -9.44 -16.44 18.49
CA TYR A 143 -9.59 -16.11 19.91
C TYR A 143 -8.72 -14.91 20.33
N TYR A 144 -7.62 -14.60 19.63
CA TYR A 144 -6.72 -13.47 19.96
C TYR A 144 -7.35 -12.08 19.82
N SER A 145 -8.46 -11.94 19.09
CA SER A 145 -9.20 -10.68 18.97
C SER A 145 -10.71 -10.91 18.87
N PRO A 146 -11.55 -10.08 19.50
CA PRO A 146 -13.00 -10.08 19.27
C PRO A 146 -13.35 -9.86 17.80
N GLU A 147 -14.48 -10.39 17.36
CA GLU A 147 -14.88 -10.40 15.94
C GLU A 147 -15.01 -9.00 15.32
N GLN A 148 -15.38 -7.98 16.11
CA GLN A 148 -15.68 -6.62 15.61
C GLN A 148 -14.75 -5.54 16.15
N MET A 149 -13.69 -5.90 16.88
CA MET A 149 -12.79 -4.92 17.47
C MET A 149 -11.35 -5.38 17.35
N GLY A 150 -10.51 -4.50 16.80
CA GLY A 150 -9.07 -4.68 16.80
C GLY A 150 -8.40 -4.02 18.00
N LEU A 151 -7.20 -4.45 18.32
CA LEU A 151 -6.32 -3.78 19.28
C LEU A 151 -5.22 -3.05 18.51
N LEU A 152 -4.89 -1.84 18.98
CA LEU A 152 -3.73 -1.08 18.54
C LEU A 152 -2.79 -0.95 19.74
N ASP A 153 -1.56 -1.44 19.56
CA ASP A 153 -0.42 -1.17 20.41
C ASP A 153 0.37 0.01 19.82
N PRO A 154 0.36 1.20 20.45
CA PRO A 154 1.05 2.37 19.93
C PRO A 154 2.52 2.48 20.38
N SER A 155 3.02 1.53 21.18
CA SER A 155 4.31 1.62 21.86
C SER A 155 4.91 0.22 22.07
N THR A 156 5.25 -0.44 20.97
CA THR A 156 6.03 -1.69 21.00
C THR A 156 7.39 -1.47 21.66
N SER A 157 8.12 -2.55 21.93
CA SER A 157 9.47 -2.52 22.54
C SER A 157 10.48 -1.61 21.84
N ASP A 158 10.26 -1.28 20.56
CA ASP A 158 11.09 -0.39 19.75
C ASP A 158 10.37 0.88 19.24
N GLY A 159 9.20 1.21 19.81
CA GLY A 159 8.46 2.43 19.50
C GLY A 159 7.65 2.40 18.19
N ARG A 160 7.50 1.21 17.60
CA ARG A 160 6.58 0.96 16.47
C ARG A 160 5.15 0.74 16.97
N VAL A 161 4.26 0.55 15.99
CA VAL A 161 2.84 0.26 16.23
C VAL A 161 2.54 -1.15 15.73
N ILE A 162 1.88 -1.96 16.56
CA ILE A 162 1.34 -3.25 16.15
C ILE A 162 -0.18 -3.26 16.27
N PHE A 163 -0.83 -3.83 15.27
CA PHE A 163 -2.25 -4.03 15.20
C PHE A 163 -2.58 -5.50 15.37
N PHE A 164 -3.74 -5.75 15.97
CA PHE A 164 -4.35 -7.06 16.15
C PHE A 164 -5.77 -6.92 15.60
N LEU A 165 -5.99 -7.31 14.36
CA LEU A 165 -7.23 -7.02 13.66
C LEU A 165 -7.99 -8.31 13.39
N PRO A 166 -9.28 -8.40 13.74
CA PRO A 166 -10.09 -9.53 13.33
C PRO A 166 -10.21 -9.55 11.80
N TRP A 167 -10.00 -10.70 11.19
CA TRP A 167 -10.13 -10.90 9.75
C TRP A 167 -10.58 -12.33 9.44
N GLN A 168 -11.73 -12.48 8.80
CA GLN A 168 -12.29 -13.78 8.41
C GLN A 168 -12.27 -14.83 9.55
N ARG A 169 -12.71 -14.43 10.75
CA ARG A 169 -12.73 -15.24 11.98
C ARG A 169 -11.36 -15.64 12.54
N GLN A 170 -10.29 -15.03 12.03
CA GLN A 170 -8.94 -15.13 12.56
C GLN A 170 -8.45 -13.76 13.03
N THR A 171 -7.24 -13.69 13.56
CA THR A 171 -6.61 -12.43 13.99
C THR A 171 -5.36 -12.19 13.16
N ILE A 172 -5.26 -11.05 12.51
CA ILE A 172 -4.04 -10.58 11.85
C ILE A 172 -3.24 -9.77 12.87
N ALA A 173 -1.96 -10.12 13.06
CA ALA A 173 -1.03 -9.35 13.87
C ALA A 173 0.15 -8.84 13.03
N GLY A 174 0.53 -7.58 13.22
CA GLY A 174 1.64 -6.95 12.48
C GLY A 174 1.71 -5.44 12.71
N THR A 175 2.72 -4.74 12.21
CA THR A 175 3.68 -5.18 11.18
C THR A 175 5.11 -4.88 11.59
N THR A 176 6.06 -5.57 10.94
CA THR A 176 7.47 -5.16 10.92
C THR A 176 7.72 -4.04 9.89
N ASP A 177 8.89 -3.43 10.00
CA ASP A 177 9.39 -2.41 9.07
C ASP A 177 10.91 -2.50 9.00
N LEU A 178 11.44 -3.12 7.95
CA LEU A 178 12.88 -3.36 7.76
C LEU A 178 13.32 -3.00 6.34
N PRO A 179 14.43 -2.27 6.14
CA PRO A 179 14.98 -2.04 4.81
C PRO A 179 15.19 -3.35 4.04
N CYS A 180 14.82 -3.37 2.76
CA CYS A 180 14.88 -4.60 1.97
C CYS A 180 15.33 -4.34 0.53
N LYS A 181 15.58 -5.42 -0.21
CA LYS A 181 15.73 -5.34 -1.68
C LYS A 181 14.39 -5.61 -2.33
N VAL A 182 14.12 -4.90 -3.42
CA VAL A 182 12.92 -5.15 -4.24
C VAL A 182 12.98 -6.56 -4.83
N THR A 183 11.92 -7.33 -4.66
CA THR A 183 11.77 -8.69 -5.18
C THR A 183 10.30 -8.95 -5.46
N HIS A 184 10.01 -9.81 -6.45
CA HIS A 184 8.64 -10.25 -6.73
C HIS A 184 8.10 -11.22 -5.67
N ASN A 185 8.99 -11.86 -4.90
CA ASN A 185 8.64 -12.88 -3.92
C ASN A 185 9.21 -12.51 -2.53
N PRO A 186 8.75 -11.41 -1.90
CA PRO A 186 9.13 -11.10 -0.52
C PRO A 186 8.63 -12.23 0.39
N LYS A 187 9.44 -12.61 1.38
CA LYS A 187 9.12 -13.71 2.29
C LYS A 187 9.30 -13.25 3.73
N PRO A 188 8.36 -13.59 4.61
CA PRO A 188 8.53 -13.32 6.03
C PRO A 188 9.71 -14.14 6.57
N THR A 189 10.47 -13.54 7.48
CA THR A 189 11.56 -14.22 8.20
C THR A 189 11.08 -14.73 9.56
N GLU A 190 11.70 -15.78 10.09
CA GLU A 190 11.37 -16.29 11.43
C GLU A 190 11.67 -15.27 12.54
N ASP A 191 12.67 -14.41 12.34
CA ASP A 191 12.99 -13.32 13.28
C ASP A 191 11.84 -12.29 13.34
N GLU A 192 11.28 -11.91 12.19
CA GLU A 192 10.13 -11.01 12.14
C GLU A 192 8.85 -11.64 12.71
N ILE A 193 8.62 -12.93 12.44
CA ILE A 193 7.50 -13.68 13.05
C ILE A 193 7.65 -13.74 14.57
N THR A 194 8.85 -14.06 15.05
CA THR A 194 9.16 -14.14 16.49
C THR A 194 9.00 -12.79 17.16
N PHE A 195 9.43 -11.70 16.50
CA PHE A 195 9.22 -10.34 16.96
C PHE A 195 7.73 -10.02 17.13
N ILE A 196 6.89 -10.31 16.13
CA ILE A 196 5.45 -10.05 16.25
C ILE A 196 4.85 -10.87 17.39
N LEU A 197 5.22 -12.15 17.54
CA LEU A 197 4.74 -12.99 18.65
C LEU A 197 5.18 -12.46 20.03
N SER A 198 6.41 -11.93 20.15
CA SER A 198 6.87 -11.34 21.41
C SER A 198 6.11 -10.08 21.77
N GLU A 199 5.81 -9.23 20.79
CA GLU A 199 5.01 -8.03 21.03
C GLU A 199 3.56 -8.40 21.36
N VAL A 200 2.96 -9.38 20.66
CA VAL A 200 1.65 -9.94 21.01
C VAL A 200 1.62 -10.39 22.47
N LYS A 201 2.63 -11.15 22.90
CA LYS A 201 2.72 -11.65 24.28
C LYS A 201 2.77 -10.53 25.33
N ASN A 202 3.39 -9.39 25.02
CA ASN A 202 3.53 -8.27 25.97
C ASN A 202 2.17 -7.64 26.35
N TYR A 203 1.17 -7.75 25.47
CA TYR A 203 -0.17 -7.18 25.66
C TYR A 203 -1.17 -8.13 26.31
N LEU A 204 -0.89 -9.42 26.24
CA LEU A 204 -1.76 -10.43 26.82
C LEU A 204 -1.40 -10.68 28.29
N ASN A 205 -2.36 -11.20 29.04
CA ASN A 205 -2.14 -11.67 30.39
C ASN A 205 -0.96 -12.67 30.39
N PRO A 206 -0.01 -12.58 31.34
CA PRO A 206 1.12 -13.51 31.43
C PRO A 206 0.75 -15.00 31.43
N ASP A 207 -0.47 -15.35 31.84
CA ASP A 207 -0.99 -16.72 31.82
C ASP A 207 -1.37 -17.21 30.41
N VAL A 208 -1.48 -16.30 29.44
CA VAL A 208 -1.76 -16.61 28.04
C VAL A 208 -0.45 -16.98 27.35
N GLU A 209 -0.34 -18.24 26.96
CA GLU A 209 0.80 -18.73 26.22
C GLU A 209 0.65 -18.39 24.73
N VAL A 210 1.57 -17.58 24.21
CA VAL A 210 1.66 -17.26 22.77
C VAL A 210 2.78 -18.10 22.19
N ARG A 211 2.45 -19.04 21.31
CA ARG A 211 3.38 -20.02 20.75
C ARG A 211 3.60 -19.77 19.27
N ARG A 212 4.79 -20.14 18.78
CA ARG A 212 5.05 -20.18 17.32
C ARG A 212 4.08 -21.09 16.56
N GLY A 213 3.56 -22.13 17.22
CA GLY A 213 2.55 -23.05 16.69
C GLY A 213 1.17 -22.43 16.48
N ASP A 214 0.89 -21.25 17.07
CA ASP A 214 -0.36 -20.53 16.85
C ASP A 214 -0.33 -19.77 15.51
N VAL A 215 0.83 -19.61 14.87
CA VAL A 215 0.92 -18.93 13.57
C VAL A 215 0.40 -19.86 12.47
N MET A 216 -0.79 -19.55 11.97
CA MET A 216 -1.47 -20.30 10.91
C MET A 216 -0.96 -19.95 9.52
N SER A 217 -0.51 -18.70 9.32
CA SER A 217 0.04 -18.19 8.07
C SER A 217 0.86 -16.93 8.33
N ALA A 218 1.74 -16.58 7.40
CA ALA A 218 2.50 -15.34 7.41
C ALA A 218 2.73 -14.84 5.98
N TRP A 219 2.73 -13.52 5.80
CA TRP A 219 3.05 -12.90 4.50
C TRP A 219 3.89 -11.65 4.69
N SER A 220 4.55 -11.26 3.60
CA SER A 220 5.41 -10.08 3.55
C SER A 220 5.02 -9.22 2.37
N GLY A 221 5.01 -7.90 2.56
CA GLY A 221 4.85 -6.90 1.50
C GLY A 221 6.03 -5.94 1.46
N ILE A 222 6.24 -5.28 0.33
CA ILE A 222 7.26 -4.23 0.19
C ILE A 222 6.55 -2.87 0.06
N ARG A 223 6.85 -1.96 0.98
CA ARG A 223 6.39 -0.57 0.98
C ARG A 223 7.29 0.25 0.05
N PRO A 224 6.72 0.95 -0.94
CA PRO A 224 7.48 1.84 -1.81
C PRO A 224 7.64 3.20 -1.13
N LEU A 225 8.45 3.31 -0.07
CA LEU A 225 8.74 4.63 0.50
C LEU A 225 9.54 5.43 -0.52
N VAL A 226 9.27 6.72 -0.67
CA VAL A 226 9.89 7.53 -1.72
C VAL A 226 10.56 8.78 -1.19
N SER A 227 11.69 9.15 -1.76
CA SER A 227 12.25 10.49 -1.65
C SER A 227 11.68 11.38 -2.77
N ASP A 228 11.48 12.66 -2.48
CA ASP A 228 10.97 13.62 -3.48
C ASP A 228 12.13 14.12 -4.36
N PRO A 229 12.17 13.76 -5.67
CA PRO A 229 13.24 14.22 -6.56
C PRO A 229 13.16 15.73 -6.86
N ASN A 230 12.04 16.40 -6.58
CA ASN A 230 11.87 17.84 -6.80
C ASN A 230 12.39 18.69 -5.65
N LYS A 231 12.81 18.07 -4.54
CA LYS A 231 13.42 18.76 -3.39
C LYS A 231 14.90 18.41 -3.34
N GLY A 232 15.75 19.43 -3.21
CA GLY A 232 17.21 19.25 -3.13
C GLY A 232 17.67 18.48 -1.88
N ASP A 233 16.81 18.36 -0.87
CA ASP A 233 17.11 17.69 0.39
C ASP A 233 16.67 16.21 0.35
N THR A 234 17.54 15.40 -0.25
CA THR A 234 17.35 13.96 -0.56
C THR A 234 17.14 13.05 0.66
N GLN A 235 17.20 13.58 1.89
CA GLN A 235 17.04 12.78 3.12
C GLN A 235 15.63 12.77 3.71
N SER A 236 14.74 13.68 3.29
CA SER A 236 13.34 13.64 3.75
C SER A 236 12.53 12.71 2.86
N LEU A 237 12.23 11.50 3.37
CA LEU A 237 11.24 10.63 2.74
C LEU A 237 9.92 11.41 2.65
N ALA A 238 9.38 11.51 1.44
CA ALA A 238 8.06 12.05 1.23
C ALA A 238 7.06 11.15 1.97
N ARG A 239 6.38 11.72 2.97
CA ARG A 239 5.32 11.01 3.71
C ARG A 239 4.08 10.73 2.84
N ASN A 240 4.01 11.31 1.64
CA ASN A 240 2.92 11.21 0.68
C ASN A 240 3.41 10.54 -0.63
N HIS A 241 2.54 10.46 -1.63
CA HIS A 241 2.93 10.09 -2.99
C HIS A 241 3.60 11.27 -3.71
N ILE A 242 4.27 10.95 -4.81
CA ILE A 242 4.80 11.92 -5.76
C ILE A 242 4.26 11.62 -7.16
N VAL A 243 4.08 12.68 -7.95
CA VAL A 243 3.83 12.58 -9.40
C VAL A 243 4.95 13.32 -10.11
N HIS A 244 5.70 12.63 -10.96
CA HIS A 244 6.82 13.19 -11.71
C HIS A 244 6.68 12.89 -13.20
N VAL A 245 6.90 13.88 -14.06
CA VAL A 245 6.88 13.72 -15.52
C VAL A 245 8.29 13.93 -16.05
N SER A 246 8.87 12.90 -16.67
CA SER A 246 10.23 13.00 -17.25
C SER A 246 10.25 13.84 -18.53
N GLU A 247 11.44 14.19 -19.01
CA GLU A 247 11.60 14.92 -20.27
C GLU A 247 11.05 14.17 -21.48
N SER A 248 11.13 12.83 -21.49
CA SER A 248 10.55 11.96 -22.51
C SER A 248 9.06 11.69 -22.30
N ASN A 249 8.44 12.40 -21.36
CA ASN A 249 7.05 12.28 -20.94
C ASN A 249 6.73 10.91 -20.33
N LEU A 250 7.59 10.33 -19.50
CA LEU A 250 7.17 9.24 -18.60
C LEU A 250 6.49 9.85 -17.38
N VAL A 251 5.20 9.58 -17.16
CA VAL A 251 4.52 9.95 -15.91
C VAL A 251 4.81 8.86 -14.88
N THR A 252 5.31 9.22 -13.71
CA THR A 252 5.56 8.28 -12.62
C THR A 252 4.76 8.69 -11.39
N ILE A 253 3.98 7.75 -10.85
CA ILE A 253 3.33 7.83 -9.54
C ILE A 253 4.05 6.87 -8.60
N ALA A 254 4.57 7.38 -7.48
CA ALA A 254 5.33 6.59 -6.53
C ALA A 254 5.01 6.96 -5.09
N GLY A 255 5.14 6.01 -4.16
CA GLY A 255 4.74 6.19 -2.77
C GLY A 255 3.23 6.14 -2.56
N GLY A 256 2.77 6.87 -1.55
CA GLY A 256 1.36 6.92 -1.19
C GLY A 256 0.89 5.72 -0.37
N LYS A 257 -0.43 5.66 -0.17
CA LYS A 257 -1.11 4.62 0.61
C LYS A 257 -2.32 4.13 -0.16
N TRP A 258 -2.75 2.90 0.15
CA TRP A 258 -3.99 2.39 -0.40
C TRP A 258 -5.17 3.29 -0.08
N THR A 259 -5.26 3.85 1.14
CA THR A 259 -6.37 4.73 1.52
C THR A 259 -6.48 6.01 0.68
N THR A 260 -5.41 6.42 0.00
CA THR A 260 -5.36 7.62 -0.84
C THR A 260 -5.35 7.32 -2.34
N TYR A 261 -5.51 6.04 -2.75
CA TYR A 261 -5.31 5.60 -4.14
C TYR A 261 -6.15 6.41 -5.15
N ARG A 262 -7.39 6.75 -4.80
CA ARG A 262 -8.30 7.50 -5.69
C ARG A 262 -7.79 8.93 -5.94
N SER A 263 -7.35 9.63 -4.89
CA SER A 263 -6.77 10.98 -5.00
C SER A 263 -5.47 10.94 -5.81
N MET A 264 -4.64 9.93 -5.54
CA MET A 264 -3.40 9.71 -6.28
C MET A 264 -3.65 9.51 -7.78
N ALA A 265 -4.67 8.70 -8.13
CA ALA A 265 -5.05 8.46 -9.51
C ALA A 265 -5.54 9.74 -10.20
N GLU A 266 -6.38 10.53 -9.52
CA GLU A 266 -6.88 11.82 -10.02
C GLU A 266 -5.72 12.78 -10.34
N GLU A 267 -4.81 12.99 -9.40
CA GLU A 267 -3.63 13.85 -9.59
C GLU A 267 -2.69 13.33 -10.70
N THR A 268 -2.54 12.01 -10.81
CA THR A 268 -1.71 11.38 -11.86
C THR A 268 -2.30 11.60 -13.25
N ILE A 269 -3.62 11.46 -13.38
CA ILE A 269 -4.32 11.68 -14.66
C ILE A 269 -4.30 13.17 -15.02
N ASP A 270 -4.50 14.08 -14.07
CA ASP A 270 -4.40 15.52 -14.31
C ASP A 270 -3.01 15.91 -14.82
N ALA A 271 -1.95 15.35 -14.23
CA ALA A 271 -0.57 15.55 -14.70
C ALA A 271 -0.36 14.98 -16.11
N ALA A 272 -0.90 13.79 -16.41
CA ALA A 272 -0.83 13.18 -17.73
C ALA A 272 -1.62 13.98 -18.78
N VAL A 273 -2.77 14.54 -18.44
CA VAL A 273 -3.55 15.40 -19.34
C VAL A 273 -2.81 16.68 -19.65
N LYS A 274 -2.32 17.37 -18.60
CA LYS A 274 -1.60 18.63 -18.74
C LYS A 274 -0.29 18.46 -19.51
N GLY A 275 0.45 17.38 -19.26
CA GLY A 275 1.75 17.12 -19.91
C GLY A 275 1.65 16.77 -21.40
N PHE A 276 0.52 16.22 -21.85
CA PHE A 276 0.38 15.69 -23.20
C PHE A 276 -0.74 16.33 -24.03
N GLY A 277 -1.47 17.31 -23.46
CA GLY A 277 -2.59 17.96 -24.14
C GLY A 277 -3.73 17.00 -24.51
N ILE A 278 -3.87 15.88 -23.78
CA ILE A 278 -4.91 14.89 -24.04
C ILE A 278 -6.24 15.44 -23.54
N LEU A 279 -7.16 15.76 -24.46
CA LEU A 279 -8.53 16.14 -24.10
C LEU A 279 -9.24 14.91 -23.49
N LEU A 280 -9.53 14.96 -22.19
CA LEU A 280 -10.48 14.03 -21.58
C LEU A 280 -11.91 14.52 -21.83
N PRO A 281 -12.88 13.62 -22.04
CA PRO A 281 -14.28 13.95 -21.81
C PRO A 281 -14.43 14.41 -20.35
N SER A 282 -15.11 15.52 -20.14
CA SER A 282 -15.32 16.09 -18.82
C SER A 282 -16.03 15.09 -17.89
N LYS A 283 -15.49 14.93 -16.68
CA LYS A 283 -15.98 14.18 -15.50
C LYS A 283 -15.39 12.78 -15.26
N LEU A 284 -14.28 12.75 -14.52
CA LEU A 284 -13.92 11.61 -13.65
C LEU A 284 -14.69 11.64 -12.31
N SER A 285 -15.39 12.74 -12.01
CA SER A 285 -16.05 12.98 -10.71
C SER A 285 -17.34 12.18 -10.48
N GLU A 286 -17.85 11.45 -11.48
CA GLU A 286 -19.14 10.74 -11.39
C GLU A 286 -19.04 9.21 -11.50
N VAL A 287 -17.83 8.63 -11.55
CA VAL A 287 -17.68 7.17 -11.37
C VAL A 287 -17.75 6.87 -9.88
N TYR A 288 -18.97 6.93 -9.35
CA TYR A 288 -19.28 6.38 -8.04
C TYR A 288 -19.04 4.87 -8.13
N PHE A 289 -18.00 4.39 -7.45
CA PHE A 289 -17.99 3.01 -6.98
C PHE A 289 -19.16 2.88 -6.00
N SER A 290 -20.35 2.57 -6.49
CA SER A 290 -21.40 1.98 -5.67
C SER A 290 -20.94 0.56 -5.34
N LEU A 291 -20.13 0.44 -4.29
CA LEU A 291 -20.00 -0.79 -3.52
C LEU A 291 -21.02 -0.74 -2.39
#